data_AF-A0AAW2XYG9-F1
#
_entry.id   AF-A0AAW2XYG9-F1
#
_cell.length_a   1.000
_cell.length_b   1.000
_cell.length_c   1.000
_cell.angle_alpha   90.00
_cell.angle_beta   90.00
_cell.angle_gamma   90.00
#
_symmetry.space_group_name_H-M   'P 1'
#
loop_
_entity.id
_entity.type
_entity.pdbx_description
1 polymer ?
#
loop_
_entity_poly.entity_id
_entity_poly.type
_entity_poly.pdbx_seq_one_letter_code
_entity_poly.pdbx_strand_id
1 'polypeptide(L)'
;MEPILGIPISCSRSDTLRWHYEEHGRYSVRSAYHLMFHTERSIGSSSSGPPNWNFIWRTEVPPKVRLFAWKICRDALPTGVRLMRRGEQTGSGCIWCGEGNEDLLHVLLCCHYPRLVWALSAIPSSSLACA
;
A
#
# COMPACT_ATOMS: atom_id res chain seq x y z
N MET A 1 33.88 -16.85 -18.12
CA MET A 1 32.42 -16.64 -18.13
C MET A 1 31.75 -17.83 -18.82
N GLU A 2 32.16 -19.07 -18.48
CA GLU A 2 32.03 -20.26 -19.34
C GLU A 2 31.49 -21.55 -18.67
N PRO A 3 31.09 -21.65 -17.38
CA PRO A 3 30.73 -22.96 -16.82
C PRO A 3 29.31 -23.44 -17.16
N ILE A 4 28.43 -22.57 -17.69
CA ILE A 4 27.01 -22.89 -17.92
C ILE A 4 26.82 -23.66 -19.23
N LEU A 5 27.66 -23.43 -20.24
CA LEU A 5 27.55 -24.05 -21.58
C LEU A 5 27.98 -25.53 -21.60
N GLY A 6 28.70 -25.99 -20.57
CA GLY A 6 29.21 -27.36 -20.49
C GLY A 6 28.25 -28.36 -19.82
N ILE A 7 27.06 -27.91 -19.37
CA ILE A 7 26.09 -28.79 -18.71
C ILE A 7 25.32 -29.54 -19.82
N PRO A 8 25.47 -30.87 -19.93
CA PRO A 8 24.76 -31.63 -20.96
C PRO A 8 23.25 -31.58 -20.69
N ILE A 9 22.51 -30.98 -21.61
CA ILE A 9 21.05 -30.86 -21.54
C ILE A 9 20.46 -32.20 -21.97
N SER A 10 19.71 -32.87 -21.09
CA SER A 10 19.07 -34.13 -21.42
C SER A 10 17.88 -33.89 -22.36
N CYS A 11 18.06 -34.05 -23.67
CA CYS A 11 17.02 -33.87 -24.69
C CYS A 11 15.86 -34.90 -24.58
N SER A 12 16.00 -35.91 -23.72
CA SER A 12 15.05 -37.01 -23.58
C SER A 12 13.92 -36.74 -22.56
N ARG A 13 13.97 -35.64 -21.81
CA ARG A 13 12.97 -35.28 -20.81
C ARG A 13 12.32 -33.96 -21.17
N SER A 14 11.00 -33.93 -21.13
CA SER A 14 10.24 -32.69 -21.23
C SER A 14 10.50 -31.81 -20.01
N ASP A 15 10.67 -30.51 -20.22
CA ASP A 15 10.76 -29.54 -19.13
C ASP A 15 9.49 -29.55 -18.28
N THR A 16 9.67 -29.43 -16.97
CA THR A 16 8.57 -29.39 -16.01
C THR A 16 8.74 -28.17 -15.09
N LEU A 17 7.66 -27.40 -14.92
CA LEU A 17 7.62 -26.33 -13.94
C LEU A 17 7.76 -26.92 -12.53
N ARG A 18 8.68 -26.36 -11.75
CA ARG A 18 8.98 -26.81 -10.39
C ARG A 18 8.98 -25.62 -9.44
N TRP A 19 8.22 -25.75 -8.35
CA TRP A 19 8.13 -24.74 -7.31
C TRP A 19 9.34 -24.81 -6.37
N HIS A 20 10.25 -23.85 -6.48
CA HIS A 20 11.53 -23.86 -5.73
C HIS A 20 11.36 -23.74 -4.20
N TYR A 21 10.20 -23.28 -3.71
CA TYR A 21 9.94 -23.08 -2.28
C TYR A 21 9.39 -24.32 -1.55
N GLU A 22 9.38 -25.47 -2.21
CA GLU A 22 9.18 -26.78 -1.56
C GLU A 22 10.16 -27.81 -2.13
N GLU A 23 10.67 -28.69 -1.27
CA GLU A 23 11.66 -29.73 -1.65
C GLU A 23 11.12 -30.67 -2.73
N HIS A 24 9.82 -30.97 -2.69
CA HIS A 24 9.15 -31.82 -3.68
C HIS A 24 8.89 -31.10 -5.01
N GLY A 25 9.11 -29.79 -5.05
CA GLY A 25 8.91 -28.99 -6.26
C GLY A 25 7.45 -28.79 -6.66
N ARG A 26 6.49 -29.13 -5.79
CA ARG A 26 5.05 -28.98 -6.03
C ARG A 26 4.57 -27.64 -5.48
N TYR A 27 3.72 -26.97 -6.25
CA TYR A 27 3.08 -25.75 -5.78
C TYR A 27 2.05 -26.05 -4.70
N SER A 28 2.03 -25.23 -3.65
CA SER A 28 0.96 -25.20 -2.65
C SER A 28 0.60 -23.76 -2.31
N VAL A 29 -0.69 -23.50 -2.09
CA VAL A 29 -1.16 -22.17 -1.66
C VAL A 29 -0.47 -21.75 -0.35
N ARG A 30 -0.19 -22.72 0.52
CA ARG A 30 0.54 -22.50 1.77
C ARG A 30 1.96 -21.97 1.52
N SER A 31 2.77 -22.65 0.72
CA SER A 31 4.15 -22.21 0.46
C SER A 31 4.18 -20.88 -0.29
N ALA A 32 3.25 -20.66 -1.22
CA ALA A 32 3.07 -19.36 -1.89
C ALA A 32 2.71 -18.23 -0.92
N TYR A 33 1.80 -18.47 0.02
CA TYR A 33 1.42 -17.48 1.04
C TYR A 33 2.58 -17.16 1.98
N HIS A 34 3.32 -18.18 2.43
CA HIS A 34 4.52 -18.00 3.25
C HIS A 34 5.57 -17.16 2.53
N LEU A 35 5.83 -17.45 1.25
CA LEU A 35 6.73 -16.65 0.42
C LEU A 35 6.27 -15.19 0.36
N MET A 36 5.01 -14.95 0.00
CA MET A 36 4.45 -13.60 -0.10
C MET A 36 4.61 -12.83 1.22
N PHE A 37 4.29 -13.46 2.34
CA PHE A 37 4.41 -12.86 3.67
C PHE A 37 5.87 -12.50 4.03
N HIS A 38 6.82 -13.38 3.72
CA HIS A 38 8.24 -13.11 3.96
C HIS A 38 8.80 -12.04 3.02
N THR A 39 8.38 -12.04 1.76
CA THR A 39 8.81 -11.07 0.74
C THR A 39 8.27 -9.67 1.03
N GLU A 40 7.01 -9.52 1.45
CA GLU A 40 6.46 -8.22 1.88
C GLU A 40 7.25 -7.65 3.06
N ARG A 41 7.69 -8.51 3.98
CA ARG A 41 8.50 -8.12 5.15
C ARG A 41 9.95 -7.78 4.79
N SER A 42 10.50 -8.33 3.70
CA SER A 42 11.85 -7.97 3.23
C SER A 42 11.88 -6.73 2.33
N ILE A 43 10.80 -6.45 1.61
CA ILE A 43 10.68 -5.25 0.77
C ILE A 43 10.32 -4.03 1.65
N GLY A 44 9.60 -4.23 2.76
CA GLY A 44 9.40 -3.25 3.81
C GLY A 44 10.49 -3.32 4.88
N SER A 45 11.68 -2.78 4.60
CA SER A 45 12.74 -2.61 5.62
C SER A 45 12.34 -1.53 6.64
N SER A 46 11.46 -1.90 7.56
CA SER A 46 11.19 -1.18 8.79
C SER A 46 11.14 -2.23 9.88
N SER A 47 12.07 -2.13 10.83
CA SER A 47 12.27 -3.05 11.95
C SER A 47 11.11 -3.15 12.94
N SER A 48 9.99 -2.46 12.67
CA SER A 48 8.75 -2.57 13.42
C SER A 48 7.93 -3.76 12.89
N GLY A 49 7.40 -4.58 13.79
CA GLY A 49 6.43 -5.61 13.43
C GLY A 49 5.18 -5.05 12.71
N PRO A 50 4.20 -5.89 12.37
CA PRO A 50 2.98 -5.42 11.71
C PRO A 50 2.39 -4.23 12.49
N PRO A 51 1.93 -3.18 11.79
CA PRO A 51 1.41 -1.97 12.44
C PRO A 51 0.28 -2.35 13.40
N ASN A 52 0.40 -1.88 14.65
CA ASN A 52 -0.59 -2.13 15.68
C ASN A 52 -1.76 -1.15 15.50
N TRP A 53 -2.91 -1.67 15.03
CA TRP A 53 -4.12 -0.88 14.78
C TRP A 53 -5.04 -0.75 16.01
N ASN A 54 -4.65 -1.27 17.18
CA ASN A 54 -5.51 -1.26 18.37
C ASN A 54 -5.92 0.15 18.79
N PHE A 55 -5.06 1.15 18.57
CA PHE A 55 -5.41 2.53 18.88
C PHE A 55 -6.65 3.00 18.11
N ILE A 56 -6.80 2.61 16.83
CA ILE A 56 -7.97 2.93 16.01
C ILE A 56 -9.20 2.22 16.56
N TRP A 57 -9.09 0.91 16.81
CA TRP A 57 -10.25 0.10 17.17
C TRP A 57 -10.77 0.36 18.58
N ARG A 58 -9.91 0.83 19.49
CA ARG A 58 -10.24 1.24 20.85
C ARG A 58 -10.85 2.64 20.95
N THR A 59 -10.83 3.44 19.88
CA THR A 59 -11.47 4.76 19.92
C THR A 59 -13.00 4.66 20.00
N GLU A 60 -13.59 5.47 20.87
CA GLU A 60 -15.05 5.58 21.06
C GLU A 60 -15.67 6.47 19.99
N VAL A 61 -15.56 6.06 18.73
CA VAL A 61 -16.15 6.74 17.58
C VAL A 61 -17.00 5.78 16.74
N PRO A 62 -17.95 6.30 15.94
CA PRO A 62 -18.76 5.45 15.08
C PRO A 62 -17.90 4.52 14.22
N PRO A 63 -18.34 3.27 13.94
CA PRO A 63 -17.57 2.30 13.14
C PRO A 63 -17.07 2.85 11.79
N LYS A 64 -17.86 3.72 11.15
CA LYS A 64 -17.48 4.38 9.89
C LYS A 64 -16.22 5.25 10.04
N VAL A 65 -16.07 5.95 11.17
CA VAL A 65 -14.90 6.79 11.46
C VAL A 65 -13.67 5.94 11.72
N ARG A 66 -13.79 4.83 12.46
CA ARG A 66 -12.69 3.86 12.65
C ARG A 66 -12.22 3.28 11.33
N LEU A 67 -13.15 2.88 10.47
CA LEU A 67 -12.82 2.37 9.14
C LEU A 67 -12.13 3.43 8.27
N PHE A 68 -12.60 4.68 8.33
CA PHE A 68 -11.99 5.79 7.61
C PHE A 68 -10.56 6.07 8.11
N ALA A 69 -10.34 6.13 9.42
CA ALA A 69 -9.02 6.30 10.01
C ALA A 69 -8.06 5.15 9.63
N TRP A 70 -8.55 3.90 9.66
CA TRP A 70 -7.76 2.75 9.21
C TRP A 70 -7.38 2.85 7.72
N LYS A 71 -8.31 3.30 6.86
CA LYS A 71 -8.00 3.55 5.45
C LYS A 71 -6.97 4.68 5.28
N ILE A 72 -7.02 5.72 6.10
CA ILE A 72 -6.04 6.80 6.09
C ILE A 72 -4.65 6.27 6.44
N CYS A 73 -4.51 5.58 7.57
CA CYS A 73 -3.20 5.10 8.03
C CYS A 73 -2.57 4.04 7.10
N ARG A 74 -3.38 3.38 6.28
CA ARG A 74 -2.90 2.43 5.26
C ARG A 74 -2.63 3.07 3.91
N ASP A 75 -2.73 4.40 3.81
CA ASP A 75 -2.74 5.14 2.54
C ASP A 75 -3.64 4.40 1.55
N ALA A 76 -4.91 4.17 1.93
CA ALA A 76 -5.85 3.30 1.23
C ALA A 76 -7.03 4.05 0.58
N LEU A 77 -7.11 5.37 0.74
CA LEU A 77 -8.14 6.20 0.10
C LEU A 77 -7.90 6.33 -1.41
N PRO A 78 -8.94 6.36 -2.26
CA PRO A 78 -8.79 6.49 -3.70
C PRO A 78 -8.45 7.95 -4.07
N THR A 79 -7.20 8.34 -3.87
CA THR A 79 -6.69 9.67 -4.25
C THR A 79 -6.15 9.63 -5.67
N GLY A 80 -6.17 10.77 -6.38
CA GLY A 80 -5.62 10.87 -7.75
C GLY A 80 -4.20 10.32 -7.88
N VAL A 81 -3.30 10.64 -6.94
CA VAL A 81 -1.93 10.08 -6.94
C VAL A 81 -1.91 8.55 -6.86
N ARG A 82 -2.84 7.94 -6.13
CA ARG A 82 -2.92 6.48 -6.00
C ARG A 82 -3.58 5.81 -7.19
N LEU A 83 -4.54 6.48 -7.82
CA LEU A 83 -5.16 6.04 -9.06
C LEU A 83 -4.13 6.08 -10.20
N MET A 84 -3.35 7.16 -10.32
CA MET A 84 -2.23 7.24 -11.27
C MET A 84 -1.22 6.11 -11.09
N ARG A 85 -0.87 5.77 -9.83
CA ARG A 85 0.04 4.65 -9.54
C ARG A 85 -0.50 3.29 -10.01
N ARG A 86 -1.81 3.16 -10.17
CA ARG A 86 -2.48 1.94 -10.67
C ARG A 86 -2.67 1.95 -12.19
N GLY A 87 -2.21 2.99 -12.89
CA GLY A 87 -2.35 3.13 -14.34
C GLY A 87 -3.65 3.80 -14.78
N GLU A 88 -4.45 4.34 -13.86
CA GLU A 88 -5.62 5.13 -14.21
C GLU A 88 -5.20 6.52 -14.70
N GLN A 89 -5.75 6.96 -15.82
CA GLN A 89 -5.52 8.31 -16.36
C GLN A 89 -6.41 9.33 -15.64
N THR A 90 -6.13 9.56 -14.37
CA THR A 90 -6.70 10.69 -13.63
C THR A 90 -5.92 11.97 -13.96
N GLY A 91 -6.61 13.08 -14.15
CA GLY A 91 -5.98 14.39 -14.39
C GLY A 91 -4.95 14.74 -13.30
N SER A 92 -3.96 15.57 -13.64
CA SER A 92 -2.81 15.86 -12.78
C SER A 92 -3.13 16.74 -11.55
N GLY A 93 -4.37 17.18 -11.38
CA GLY A 93 -4.77 18.14 -10.36
C GLY A 93 -5.85 17.61 -9.41
N CYS A 94 -5.90 18.16 -8.20
CA CYS A 94 -7.00 17.95 -7.27
C CYS A 94 -8.34 18.38 -7.89
N ILE A 95 -9.35 17.50 -7.87
CA ILE A 95 -10.68 17.80 -8.43
C ILE A 95 -11.41 18.95 -7.73
N TRP A 96 -11.02 19.26 -6.50
CA TRP A 96 -11.71 20.25 -5.66
C TRP A 96 -11.16 21.67 -5.83
N CYS A 97 -9.84 21.84 -5.88
CA CYS A 97 -9.21 23.15 -6.01
C CYS A 97 -8.49 23.37 -7.34
N GLY A 98 -8.31 22.34 -8.16
CA GLY A 98 -7.56 22.41 -9.42
C GLY A 98 -6.04 22.59 -9.25
N GLU A 99 -5.55 22.70 -8.01
CA GLU A 99 -4.15 22.96 -7.68
C GLU A 99 -3.50 21.79 -6.95
N GLY A 100 -2.23 21.53 -7.26
CA GLY A 100 -1.45 20.47 -6.61
C GLY A 100 -1.92 19.06 -6.93
N ASN A 101 -1.15 18.08 -6.45
CA ASN A 101 -1.49 16.67 -6.60
C ASN A 101 -2.59 16.29 -5.60
N GLU A 102 -3.55 15.48 -6.05
CA GLU A 102 -4.53 14.87 -5.17
C GLU A 102 -3.90 13.74 -4.36
N ASP A 103 -3.20 14.09 -3.28
CA ASP A 103 -2.69 13.16 -2.29
C ASP A 103 -3.51 13.19 -0.99
N LEU A 104 -3.19 12.28 -0.08
CA LEU A 104 -3.96 12.10 1.15
C LEU A 104 -3.89 13.33 2.07
N LEU A 105 -2.73 13.99 2.17
CA LEU A 105 -2.58 15.20 2.97
C LEU A 105 -3.38 16.35 2.35
N HIS A 106 -3.31 16.48 1.03
CA HIS A 106 -4.01 17.51 0.29
C HIS A 106 -5.53 17.37 0.43
N VAL A 107 -6.07 16.17 0.21
CA VAL A 107 -7.51 15.92 0.30
C VAL A 107 -8.06 16.05 1.72
N LEU A 108 -7.23 15.86 2.75
CA LEU A 108 -7.69 15.92 4.14
C LEU A 108 -7.40 17.25 4.82
N LEU A 109 -6.35 17.98 4.44
CA LEU A 109 -5.83 19.12 5.22
C LEU A 109 -5.46 20.34 4.36
N CYS A 110 -4.91 20.15 3.15
CA CYS A 110 -4.32 21.28 2.42
C CYS A 110 -5.21 21.92 1.38
N CYS A 111 -6.13 21.15 0.81
CA CYS A 111 -7.11 21.68 -0.12
C CYS A 111 -7.96 22.77 0.56
N HIS A 112 -8.36 23.76 -0.22
CA HIS A 112 -9.28 24.83 0.18
C HIS A 112 -10.50 24.28 0.94
N TYR A 113 -11.10 23.21 0.42
CA TYR A 113 -12.36 22.69 0.93
C TYR A 113 -12.22 22.06 2.34
N PRO A 114 -11.31 21.09 2.59
CA PRO A 114 -11.04 20.58 3.93
C PRO A 114 -10.63 21.67 4.93
N ARG A 115 -9.85 22.67 4.51
CA ARG A 115 -9.47 23.78 5.40
C ARG A 115 -10.68 24.52 5.96
N LEU A 116 -11.70 24.76 5.12
CA LEU A 116 -12.96 25.36 5.59
C LEU A 116 -13.68 24.44 6.59
N VAL A 117 -13.76 23.14 6.29
CA VAL A 117 -14.39 22.16 7.18
C VAL A 117 -13.72 22.14 8.56
N TRP A 118 -12.39 22.15 8.60
CA TRP A 118 -11.64 22.18 9.85
C TRP A 118 -11.76 23.52 10.58
N ALA A 119 -11.75 24.65 9.87
CA ALA A 119 -11.93 25.96 10.46
C ALA A 119 -13.31 26.13 11.12
N LEU A 120 -14.33 25.46 10.60
CA LEU A 120 -15.68 25.42 11.18
C LEU A 120 -15.82 24.38 12.30
N SER A 121 -14.84 23.49 12.46
CA SER A 121 -14.85 22.47 13.50
C SER A 121 -14.36 23.04 14.84
N ALA A 122 -14.69 22.35 15.94
CA ALA A 122 -14.20 22.71 17.28
C ALA A 122 -12.70 22.35 17.50
N ILE A 123 -11.96 22.01 16.44
CA ILE A 123 -10.58 21.52 16.52
C ILE A 123 -9.62 22.67 16.21
N PRO A 124 -8.60 22.92 17.05
CA PRO A 124 -7.64 24.01 16.84
C PRO A 124 -6.87 23.86 15.52
N SER A 125 -6.91 24.90 14.68
CA SER A 125 -6.26 24.93 13.36
C SER A 125 -4.73 24.95 13.41
N SER A 126 -4.13 25.32 14.56
CA SER A 126 -2.67 25.31 14.77
C SER A 126 -2.04 23.92 14.64
N SER A 127 -2.85 22.86 14.69
CA SER A 127 -2.42 21.46 14.59
C SER A 127 -2.49 20.90 13.15
N LEU A 128 -3.05 21.66 12.20
CA LEU A 128 -3.44 21.18 10.87
C LEU A 128 -2.64 21.86 9.74
N ALA A 129 -1.46 22.40 10.05
CA ALA A 129 -0.64 23.10 9.07
C ALA A 129 -0.14 22.15 7.99
N CYS A 130 -0.32 22.56 6.73
CA CYS A 130 0.41 22.00 5.61
C CYS A 130 1.77 22.69 5.55
N ALA A 131 2.84 21.89 5.65
CA ALA A 131 4.20 22.36 5.47
C ALA A 131 4.42 22.92 4.07
#